data_AF-A0A914MI05-F1
#
_entry.id   AF-A0A914MI05-F1
#
_cell.length_a   1.000
_cell.length_b   1.000
_cell.length_c   1.000
_cell.angle_alpha   90.00
_cell.angle_beta   90.00
_cell.angle_gamma   90.00
#
_symmetry.space_group_name_H-M   'P 1'
#
loop_
_entity.id
_entity.type
_entity.pdbx_description
1 polymer ?
#
loop_
_entity_poly.entity_id
_entity_poly.type
_entity_poly.pdbx_seq_one_letter_code
_entity_poly.pdbx_strand_id
1 'polypeptide(L)' 'ISTNALQLWKEEGKIKYLFKECNNKITPIIFSSLYFCSKNHWNNAVKNLSEDVKNILAERDWKLWNKMIEINLE' A
#
# COMPACT_ATOMS: atom_id res chain seq x y z
N ILE A 1 -11.52 -2.02 0.29
CA ILE A 1 -10.40 -2.94 0.58
C ILE A 1 -10.82 -3.91 1.70
N SER A 2 -10.30 -5.14 1.74
CA SER A 2 -10.58 -6.13 2.82
C SER A 2 -9.31 -6.50 3.59
N THR A 3 -9.48 -7.03 4.81
CA THR A 3 -8.38 -7.46 5.69
C THR A 3 -7.54 -8.57 5.07
N ASN A 4 -8.17 -9.58 4.46
CA ASN A 4 -7.47 -10.73 3.87
C ASN A 4 -6.54 -10.32 2.73
N ALA A 5 -6.97 -9.36 1.90
CA ALA A 5 -6.15 -8.84 0.81
C ALA A 5 -4.93 -8.05 1.35
N LEU A 6 -5.09 -7.32 2.45
CA LEU A 6 -4.01 -6.55 3.07
C LEU A 6 -3.01 -7.44 3.80
N GLN A 7 -3.45 -8.58 4.36
CA GLN A 7 -2.56 -9.52 5.05
C GLN A 7 -1.51 -10.14 4.13
N LEU A 8 -1.79 -10.28 2.82
CA LEU A 8 -0.82 -10.78 1.81
C LEU A 8 0.48 -9.95 1.76
N TRP A 9 0.44 -8.68 2.18
CA TRP A 9 1.60 -7.80 2.20
C TRP A 9 2.54 -8.06 3.39
N LYS A 10 2.00 -8.70 4.43
CA LYS A 10 2.71 -9.06 5.67
C LYS A 10 3.19 -10.51 5.63
N GLU A 11 2.62 -11.34 4.75
CA GLU A 11 3.04 -12.73 4.58
C GLU A 11 4.49 -12.83 4.09
N GLU A 12 5.23 -13.77 4.67
CA GLU A 12 6.58 -14.09 4.23
C GLU A 12 6.55 -15.06 3.05
N GLY A 13 7.58 -14.99 2.18
CA GLY A 13 7.75 -15.88 1.05
C GLY A 13 7.60 -15.19 -0.31
N LYS A 14 7.12 -15.95 -1.32
CA LYS A 14 7.23 -15.58 -2.74
C LYS A 14 6.48 -14.30 -3.09
N ILE A 15 5.33 -14.04 -2.46
CA ILE A 15 4.50 -12.84 -2.72
C ILE A 15 5.25 -11.57 -2.30
N LYS A 16 5.90 -11.58 -1.13
CA LYS A 16 6.72 -10.45 -0.64
C LYS A 16 7.84 -10.09 -1.61
N TYR A 17 8.52 -11.09 -2.17
CA TYR A 17 9.58 -10.89 -3.16
C TYR A 17 9.02 -10.31 -4.48
N LEU A 18 7.93 -10.87 -5.00
CA LEU A 18 7.29 -10.36 -6.22
C LEU A 18 6.82 -8.90 -6.07
N PHE A 19 6.27 -8.55 -4.91
CA PHE A 19 5.88 -7.16 -4.64
C PHE A 19 7.07 -6.22 -4.54
N LYS A 20 8.25 -6.71 -4.15
CA LYS A 20 9.48 -5.91 -4.14
C LYS A 20 9.99 -5.67 -5.56
N GLU A 21 10.07 -6.71 -6.38
CA GLU A 21 10.56 -6.62 -7.78
C GLU A 21 9.63 -5.77 -8.66
N CYS A 22 8.32 -5.84 -8.42
CA CYS A 22 7.31 -5.13 -9.21
C CYS A 22 6.80 -3.84 -8.55
N ASN A 23 7.52 -3.30 -7.56
CA ASN A 23 7.05 -2.18 -6.74
C ASN A 23 6.64 -0.94 -7.57
N ASN A 24 7.41 -0.65 -8.63
CA ASN A 24 7.17 0.47 -9.54
C ASN A 24 5.88 0.33 -10.38
N LYS A 25 5.40 -0.90 -10.59
CA LYS A 25 4.15 -1.17 -11.31
C LYS A 25 2.96 -1.29 -10.37
N ILE A 26 3.16 -1.91 -9.21
CA ILE A 26 2.07 -2.18 -8.26
C ILE A 26 1.67 -0.91 -7.52
N THR A 27 2.64 -0.13 -7.03
CA THR A 27 2.38 1.06 -6.21
C THR A 27 1.36 2.00 -6.88
N PRO A 28 1.52 2.41 -8.15
CA PRO A 28 0.55 3.29 -8.82
C PRO A 28 -0.87 2.70 -8.92
N ILE A 29 -0.99 1.37 -9.07
CA ILE A 29 -2.29 0.69 -9.23
C ILE A 29 -3.08 0.72 -7.92
N ILE A 30 -2.40 0.50 -6.80
CA ILE A 30 -3.07 0.35 -5.50
C ILE A 30 -3.06 1.63 -4.65
N PHE A 31 -2.26 2.63 -5.04
CA PHE A 31 -2.00 3.84 -4.25
C PHE A 31 -3.28 4.50 -3.76
N SER A 32 -4.17 4.88 -4.68
CA SER A 32 -5.35 5.67 -4.35
C SER A 32 -6.27 4.92 -3.38
N SER A 33 -6.52 3.64 -3.68
CA SER A 33 -7.35 2.78 -2.84
C SER A 33 -6.76 2.64 -1.43
N LEU A 34 -5.45 2.43 -1.34
CA LEU A 34 -4.75 2.24 -0.08
C LEU A 34 -4.70 3.53 0.74
N TYR A 35 -4.37 4.66 0.09
CA TYR A 35 -4.27 5.96 0.71
C TYR A 35 -5.61 6.38 1.34
N PHE A 36 -6.71 6.29 0.59
CA PHE A 36 -8.02 6.65 1.13
C PHE A 36 -8.47 5.71 2.25
N CYS A 37 -8.21 4.40 2.12
CA CYS A 37 -8.56 3.44 3.16
C CYS A 37 -7.73 3.66 4.45
N SER A 38 -6.48 4.10 4.35
CA SER A 38 -5.66 4.39 5.53
C SER A 38 -6.09 5.66 6.26
N LYS A 39 -6.65 6.64 5.53
CA LYS A 39 -7.17 7.89 6.11
C LYS A 39 -8.56 7.71 6.72
N ASN A 40 -9.50 7.18 5.93
CA ASN A 40 -10.90 7.21 6.26
C ASN A 40 -11.63 5.94 5.79
N HIS A 41 -11.49 4.86 6.56
CA HIS A 41 -12.27 3.65 6.39
C HIS A 41 -13.10 3.37 7.64
N TRP A 42 -14.36 2.97 7.46
CA TRP A 42 -15.30 2.71 8.55
C TRP A 42 -14.85 1.57 9.47
N ASN A 43 -14.16 0.58 8.90
CA ASN A 43 -13.58 -0.53 9.65
C ASN A 43 -12.14 -0.20 10.06
N ASN A 44 -11.91 -0.09 11.37
CA ASN A 44 -10.60 0.22 11.95
C ASN A 44 -9.51 -0.81 11.63
N ALA A 45 -9.85 -2.10 11.53
CA ALA A 45 -8.86 -3.12 11.18
C ALA A 45 -8.35 -2.93 9.75
N VAL A 46 -9.25 -2.64 8.80
CA VAL A 46 -8.88 -2.31 7.42
C VAL A 46 -8.07 -1.01 7.36
N LYS A 47 -8.45 0.01 8.15
CA LYS A 47 -7.71 1.27 8.25
C LYS A 47 -6.26 1.04 8.70
N ASN A 48 -6.07 0.33 9.82
CA ASN A 48 -4.76 0.03 10.39
C ASN A 48 -3.91 -0.82 9.46
N LEU A 49 -4.48 -1.89 8.87
CA LEU A 49 -3.77 -2.70 7.90
C LEU A 49 -3.41 -1.92 6.62
N SER A 50 -4.26 -0.98 6.19
CA SER A 50 -3.94 -0.13 5.04
C SER A 50 -2.76 0.79 5.36
N GLU A 51 -2.69 1.32 6.58
CA GLU A 51 -1.57 2.13 7.06
C GLU A 51 -0.27 1.31 7.13
N ASP A 52 -0.31 0.06 7.60
CA ASP A 52 0.84 -0.84 7.57
C ASP A 52 1.37 -1.05 6.14
N VAL A 53 0.49 -1.39 5.20
CA VAL A 53 0.87 -1.62 3.79
C VAL A 53 1.40 -0.35 3.14
N LYS A 54 0.81 0.81 3.49
CA LYS A 54 1.28 2.12 3.05
C LYS A 54 2.73 2.36 3.48
N ASN A 55 3.04 2.07 4.75
CA ASN A 55 4.39 2.20 5.29
C ASN A 55 5.37 1.24 4.58
N ILE A 56 4.97 -0.01 4.34
CA ILE A 56 5.78 -0.98 3.58
C ILE A 56 6.13 -0.46 2.18
N LEU A 57 5.17 0.13 1.47
CA LEU A 57 5.41 0.67 0.11
C LEU A 57 6.33 1.91 0.15
N ALA A 58 6.11 2.81 1.11
CA ALA A 58 6.94 3.99 1.29
C ALA A 58 8.38 3.64 1.70
N GLU A 59 8.57 2.64 2.57
CA GLU A 59 9.90 2.13 2.94
C GLU A 59 10.65 1.51 1.76
N ARG A 60 9.93 0.86 0.84
CA ARG A 60 10.53 0.25 -0.35
C ARG A 60 11.00 1.28 -1.37
N ASP A 61 10.20 2.31 -1.61
CA ASP A 61 10.54 3.38 -2.55
C ASP A 61 9.81 4.69 -2.17
N TRP A 62 10.43 5.45 -1.28
CA TRP A 62 9.87 6.70 -0.77
C TRP A 62 9.69 7.75 -1.88
N LYS A 63 10.55 7.74 -2.91
CA LYS A 63 10.49 8.68 -4.03
C LYS A 63 9.26 8.39 -4.88
N LEU A 64 9.03 7.13 -5.19
CA LEU A 64 7.84 6.71 -5.91
C LEU A 64 6.57 7.03 -5.11
N TRP A 65 6.58 6.77 -3.80
CA TRP A 65 5.45 7.07 -2.93
C TRP A 65 5.09 8.57 -2.92
N ASN A 66 6.09 9.45 -2.75
CA ASN A 66 5.87 10.90 -2.80
C ASN A 66 5.39 11.36 -4.16
N LYS A 67 5.95 10.82 -5.25
CA LYS A 67 5.45 11.10 -6.60
C LYS A 67 3.98 10.71 -6.77
N MET A 68 3.52 9.62 -6.15
CA MET A 68 2.10 9.26 -6.20
C MET A 68 1.23 10.23 -5.40
N ILE A 69 1.72 10.77 -4.28
CA ILE A 69 1.02 11.83 -3.53
C ILE A 69 0.84 13.06 -4.43
N GLU A 70 1.91 13.57 -5.02
CA GLU A 70 1.88 14.72 -5.93
C GLU A 70 0.92 14.51 -7.11
N ILE A 71 0.89 13.32 -7.71
CA ILE A 71 0.02 13.04 -8.88
C ILE A 71 -1.47 12.93 -8.51
N ASN A 72 -1.80 12.42 -7.32
CA ASN A 72 -3.17 12.01 -7.00
C ASN A 72 -3.87 12.94 -6.01
N LEU A 73 -3.13 13.82 -5.33
CA LEU A 73 -3.66 14.62 -4.21
C LEU A 73 -3.35 16.11 -4.33
N GLU A 74 -2.49 16.52 -5.27
CA GLU A 74 -2.25 17.91 -5.68
C GLU A 74 -2.84 18.14 -7.08
#